data_AF-A0A6A4Y636-F1
#
_entry.id   AF-A0A6A4Y636-F1
#
_cell.length_a   1.000
_cell.length_b   1.000
_cell.length_c   1.000
_cell.angle_alpha   90.00
_cell.angle_beta   90.00
_cell.angle_gamma   90.00
#
_symmetry.space_group_name_H-M   'P 1'
#
loop_
_entity.id
_entity.type
_entity.pdbx_description
1 polymer ?
#
loop_
_entity_poly.entity_id
_entity_poly.type
_entity_poly.pdbx_seq_one_letter_code
_entity_poly.pdbx_strand_id
1 'polypeptide(L)'
;MRRGFVLLVAALLVVHVTTTAIPTAVDDATTALLACTVRAPQYMSPADRESLCRRVNLDTAAAPADCATHLHLKVTTAANTELAVGLCQNATSLGPALCFLAVRQQLARRADVVLTLCRGAVDEEPALCFQELDRRLGWPHDQLASVCADPAAFADTRAVLGCLQRPPVQGLSRPSLLTLCRRPDRLTDATTTCFKTLGQQHPPSVRDTLLPLCLAGHVDGALACLTAAPRSWPPAFKVELCMDAQDAMPVECAKGLGSAWSPARQLVLCRGATSTQAVRCVAALSVRFSSDDKLALCGTSDDFPFRCTRALQRRDTLAPADQVALCRGATSLTPADCFNAAAVTSLSTPLQIQLCAHSGTRDRVHCVQRLGLSTNHHVFTPSDVVRLCAAPSPGLHACLDTGLRAVLPPRHVMDACHLAATDAPAHCLKEHLPGWTVADKAALCHRAT
;
A
#
# COMPACT_ATOMS: atom_id res chain seq x y z
N MET A 1 -52.22 65.64 26.41
CA MET A 1 -52.67 65.53 25.00
C MET A 1 -51.54 65.96 24.08
N ARG A 2 -51.21 65.13 23.08
CA ARG A 2 -50.35 65.38 21.89
C ARG A 2 -48.88 65.74 22.17
N ARG A 3 -47.86 65.38 21.38
CA ARG A 3 -47.55 64.45 20.27
C ARG A 3 -46.04 64.69 20.04
N GLY A 4 -45.27 63.70 19.63
CA GLY A 4 -43.91 63.96 19.14
C GLY A 4 -43.02 62.73 19.01
N PHE A 5 -43.33 61.87 18.05
CA PHE A 5 -42.47 60.78 17.59
C PHE A 5 -41.42 61.36 16.62
N VAL A 6 -40.14 61.11 16.85
CA VAL A 6 -39.07 61.32 15.84
C VAL A 6 -38.22 60.06 15.79
N LEU A 7 -38.28 59.38 14.63
CA LEU A 7 -37.41 58.28 14.25
C LEU A 7 -35.97 58.80 14.06
N LEU A 8 -34.98 58.08 14.58
CA LEU A 8 -33.58 58.23 14.19
C LEU A 8 -33.05 56.88 13.70
N VAL A 9 -32.69 56.84 12.43
CA VAL A 9 -32.17 55.70 11.69
C VAL A 9 -30.69 55.51 12.06
N ALA A 10 -30.35 54.38 12.67
CA ALA A 10 -28.97 53.98 12.92
C ALA A 10 -28.49 53.05 11.79
N ALA A 11 -27.50 53.53 11.02
CA ALA A 11 -26.83 52.75 9.99
C ALA A 11 -25.87 51.73 10.64
N LEU A 12 -26.13 50.44 10.43
CA LEU A 12 -25.25 49.33 10.82
C LEU A 12 -24.18 49.14 9.74
N LEU A 13 -22.96 49.55 10.05
CA LEU A 13 -21.75 49.21 9.30
C LEU A 13 -21.34 47.78 9.69
N VAL A 14 -21.64 46.80 8.84
CA VAL A 14 -21.13 45.42 8.99
C VAL A 14 -19.71 45.39 8.45
N VAL A 15 -18.72 45.50 9.34
CA VAL A 15 -17.32 45.20 9.02
C VAL A 15 -17.17 43.68 9.00
N HIS A 16 -17.06 43.08 7.82
CA HIS A 16 -16.61 41.70 7.67
C HIS A 16 -15.14 41.60 8.07
N VAL A 17 -14.89 41.20 9.33
CA VAL A 17 -13.57 40.76 9.78
C VAL A 17 -13.35 39.36 9.21
N THR A 18 -12.50 39.25 8.20
CA THR A 18 -11.98 37.98 7.72
C THR A 18 -11.07 37.38 8.80
N THR A 19 -11.59 36.44 9.58
CA THR A 19 -10.80 35.62 10.52
C THR A 19 -9.86 34.72 9.72
N THR A 20 -8.63 35.15 9.53
CA THR A 20 -7.53 34.29 9.11
C THR A 20 -7.28 33.26 10.21
N ALA A 21 -7.56 31.98 9.94
CA ALA A 21 -7.28 30.88 10.84
C ALA A 21 -5.78 30.87 11.18
N ILE A 22 -5.47 31.16 12.45
CA ILE A 22 -4.13 30.99 13.01
C ILE A 22 -3.90 29.48 13.13
N PRO A 23 -2.75 28.93 12.68
CA PRO A 23 -2.46 27.51 12.78
C PRO A 23 -2.33 27.11 14.25
N THR A 24 -3.33 26.44 14.80
CA THR A 24 -3.37 25.90 16.18
C THR A 24 -2.49 24.65 16.37
N ALA A 25 -1.62 24.32 15.42
CA ALA A 25 -0.82 23.10 15.44
C ALA A 25 0.56 23.25 16.13
N VAL A 26 0.87 24.41 16.71
CA VAL A 26 2.22 24.71 17.22
C VAL A 26 2.44 24.30 18.68
N ASP A 27 1.41 23.98 19.48
CA ASP A 27 1.62 23.83 20.94
C ASP A 27 1.35 22.45 21.56
N ASP A 28 0.82 21.46 20.85
CA ASP A 28 0.54 20.15 21.47
C ASP A 28 1.82 19.38 21.83
N ALA A 29 2.82 19.39 20.93
CA ALA A 29 4.09 18.72 21.15
C ALA A 29 4.90 19.39 22.27
N THR A 30 4.91 20.73 22.29
CA THR A 30 5.61 21.53 23.32
C THR A 30 4.96 21.33 24.69
N THR A 31 3.62 21.33 24.74
CA THR A 31 2.85 21.08 25.97
C THR A 31 3.09 19.66 26.50
N ALA A 32 3.08 18.65 25.63
CA ALA A 32 3.36 17.27 26.01
C ALA A 32 4.80 17.11 26.55
N LEU A 33 5.79 17.70 25.88
CA LEU A 33 7.19 17.69 26.31
C LEU A 33 7.36 18.36 27.67
N LEU A 34 6.73 19.53 27.88
CA LEU A 34 6.78 20.24 29.16
C LEU A 34 6.12 19.42 30.28
N ALA A 35 4.95 18.82 30.02
CA ALA A 35 4.25 17.99 31.00
C ALA A 35 5.09 16.78 31.43
N CYS A 36 5.76 16.12 30.48
CA CYS A 36 6.67 15.02 30.76
C CYS A 36 7.90 15.48 31.57
N THR A 37 8.58 16.55 31.14
CA THR A 37 9.85 17.00 31.76
C THR A 37 9.66 17.53 33.17
N VAL A 38 8.53 18.19 33.47
CA VAL A 38 8.19 18.66 34.82
C VAL A 38 7.94 17.50 35.78
N ARG A 39 7.34 16.40 35.29
CA ARG A 39 7.02 15.22 36.09
C ARG A 39 8.19 14.23 36.19
N ALA A 40 9.20 14.35 35.33
CA ALA A 40 10.36 13.48 35.33
C ALA A 40 11.14 13.58 36.66
N PRO A 41 11.72 12.47 37.15
CA PRO A 41 12.36 12.44 38.47
C PRO A 41 13.46 13.46 38.67
N GLN A 42 13.51 14.07 39.86
CA GLN A 42 14.45 15.15 40.14
C GLN A 42 15.93 14.72 40.16
N TYR A 43 16.21 13.44 40.39
CA TYR A 43 17.58 12.92 40.36
C TYR A 43 18.17 12.83 38.95
N MET A 44 17.33 12.87 37.90
CA MET A 44 17.80 12.84 36.50
C MET A 44 18.37 14.20 36.10
N SER A 45 19.46 14.17 35.33
CA SER A 45 20.01 15.39 34.73
C SER A 45 19.02 16.00 33.72
N PRO A 46 19.10 17.31 33.43
CA PRO A 46 18.26 17.93 32.41
C PRO A 46 18.31 17.22 31.05
N ALA A 47 19.51 16.77 30.63
CA ALA A 47 19.71 16.05 29.38
C ALA A 47 19.03 14.67 29.36
N ASP A 48 19.01 13.96 30.49
CA ASP A 48 18.32 12.67 30.61
C ASP A 48 16.81 12.85 30.60
N ARG A 49 16.28 13.89 31.26
CA ARG A 49 14.85 14.22 31.23
C ARG A 49 14.40 14.57 29.82
N GLU A 50 15.19 15.36 29.10
CA GLU A 50 14.92 15.67 27.70
C GLU A 50 14.93 14.40 26.83
N SER A 51 15.92 13.52 27.02
CA SER A 51 16.03 12.26 26.28
C SER A 51 14.86 11.31 26.56
N LEU A 52 14.43 11.21 27.81
CA LEU A 52 13.25 10.45 28.25
C LEU A 52 11.97 10.95 27.57
N CYS A 53 11.83 12.28 27.44
CA CYS A 53 10.60 12.94 26.99
C CYS A 53 10.59 13.33 25.50
N ARG A 54 11.65 13.06 24.71
CA ARG A 54 11.83 13.56 23.34
C ARG A 54 10.70 13.23 22.35
N ARG A 55 9.89 12.20 22.59
CA ARG A 55 8.89 11.67 21.64
C ARG A 55 7.52 11.41 22.29
N VAL A 56 7.13 12.23 23.26
CA VAL A 56 5.82 12.08 23.90
C VAL A 56 4.68 12.63 23.05
N ASN A 57 3.56 11.93 23.03
CA ASN A 57 2.29 12.42 22.53
C ASN A 57 1.47 13.00 23.70
N LEU A 58 0.53 13.89 23.40
CA LEU A 58 -0.28 14.57 24.42
C LEU A 58 -1.04 13.58 25.33
N ASP A 59 -1.63 12.54 24.75
CA ASP A 59 -2.42 11.54 25.47
C ASP A 59 -1.59 10.68 26.45
N THR A 60 -0.28 10.56 26.20
CA THR A 60 0.64 9.73 26.99
C THR A 60 1.78 10.52 27.59
N ALA A 61 1.63 11.86 27.69
CA ALA A 61 2.73 12.76 28.03
C ALA A 61 3.35 12.46 29.41
N ALA A 62 2.56 12.00 30.37
CA ALA A 62 3.05 11.67 31.70
C ALA A 62 3.69 10.27 31.82
N ALA A 63 3.42 9.36 30.88
CA ALA A 63 3.75 7.94 31.05
C ALA A 63 5.26 7.64 31.16
N PRO A 64 6.16 8.24 30.36
CA PRO A 64 7.61 8.03 30.53
C PRO A 64 8.13 8.49 31.89
N ALA A 65 7.63 9.63 32.38
CA ALA A 65 8.02 10.18 33.67
C ALA A 65 7.49 9.33 34.83
N ASP A 66 6.24 8.87 34.75
CA ASP A 66 5.64 7.96 35.73
C ASP A 66 6.36 6.62 35.78
N CYS A 67 6.70 6.06 34.61
CA CYS A 67 7.51 4.85 34.49
C CYS A 67 8.88 5.01 35.18
N ALA A 68 9.60 6.09 34.89
CA ALA A 68 10.92 6.36 35.49
C ALA A 68 10.82 6.58 37.00
N THR A 69 9.79 7.28 37.47
CA THR A 69 9.51 7.50 38.89
C THR A 69 9.25 6.18 39.61
N HIS A 70 8.42 5.32 39.03
CA HIS A 70 8.09 4.01 39.59
C HIS A 70 9.32 3.12 39.71
N LEU A 71 10.20 3.12 38.70
CA LEU A 71 11.49 2.42 38.75
C LEU A 71 12.36 2.91 39.91
N HIS A 72 12.51 4.22 40.07
CA HIS A 72 13.37 4.80 41.11
C HIS A 72 12.92 4.43 42.53
N LEU A 73 11.61 4.49 42.79
CA LEU A 73 11.04 4.15 44.10
C LEU A 73 11.35 2.71 44.53
N LYS A 74 11.64 1.82 43.58
CA LYS A 74 11.84 0.39 43.82
C LYS A 74 13.28 -0.06 43.60
N VAL A 75 14.11 0.75 42.96
CA VAL A 75 15.51 0.48 42.64
C VAL A 75 16.34 1.58 43.29
N THR A 76 16.76 1.33 44.52
CA THR A 76 17.41 2.31 45.41
C THR A 76 18.81 2.74 44.97
N THR A 77 19.25 2.40 43.75
CA THR A 77 20.58 2.70 43.24
C THR A 77 20.53 3.80 42.17
N ALA A 78 21.29 4.88 42.39
CA ALA A 78 21.49 5.96 41.42
C ALA A 78 22.15 5.48 40.09
N ALA A 79 22.68 4.24 40.06
CA ALA A 79 23.41 3.65 38.95
C ALA A 79 22.56 3.20 37.75
N ASN A 80 21.28 3.57 37.66
CA ASN A 80 20.37 3.04 36.63
C ASN A 80 19.65 4.12 35.81
N THR A 81 20.15 5.36 35.76
CA THR A 81 19.54 6.42 34.93
C THR A 81 19.50 6.03 33.45
N GLU A 82 20.57 5.46 32.90
CA GLU A 82 20.62 4.99 31.51
C GLU A 82 19.58 3.88 31.24
N LEU A 83 19.44 2.93 32.16
CA LEU A 83 18.44 1.87 32.06
C LEU A 83 17.02 2.43 32.13
N ALA A 84 16.76 3.39 33.04
CA ALA A 84 15.46 4.03 33.17
C ALA A 84 15.08 4.81 31.91
N VAL A 85 16.01 5.58 31.34
CA VAL A 85 15.81 6.26 30.05
C VAL A 85 15.56 5.22 28.96
N GLY A 86 16.40 4.18 28.88
CA GLY A 86 16.25 3.14 27.86
C GLY A 86 14.91 2.40 27.91
N LEU A 87 14.40 2.10 29.10
CA LEU A 87 13.12 1.39 29.31
C LEU A 87 11.90 2.28 29.12
N CYS A 88 11.92 3.46 29.72
CA CYS A 88 10.75 4.33 29.82
C CYS A 88 10.64 5.32 28.66
N GLN A 89 11.66 5.45 27.81
CA GLN A 89 11.57 6.26 26.60
C GLN A 89 10.49 5.68 25.67
N ASN A 90 9.54 6.54 25.27
CA ASN A 90 8.32 6.18 24.52
C ASN A 90 7.32 5.29 25.29
N ALA A 91 7.42 5.17 26.62
CA ALA A 91 6.43 4.44 27.38
C ALA A 91 5.04 5.11 27.26
N THR A 92 4.01 4.30 27.04
CA THR A 92 2.61 4.74 27.02
C THR A 92 1.88 4.39 28.32
N SER A 93 2.52 3.62 29.21
CA SER A 93 2.01 3.23 30.52
C SER A 93 3.15 3.00 31.53
N LEU A 94 2.81 2.55 32.73
CA LEU A 94 3.76 2.06 33.75
C LEU A 94 4.36 0.68 33.41
N GLY A 95 3.89 0.03 32.34
CA GLY A 95 4.24 -1.33 31.97
C GLY A 95 5.73 -1.65 31.92
N PRO A 96 6.60 -0.82 31.31
CA PRO A 96 8.03 -1.13 31.25
C PRO A 96 8.68 -1.23 32.63
N ALA A 97 8.20 -0.41 33.58
CA ALA A 97 8.65 -0.45 34.96
C ALA A 97 8.18 -1.71 35.69
N LEU A 98 6.90 -2.07 35.54
CA LEU A 98 6.32 -3.28 36.15
C LEU A 98 6.99 -4.54 35.60
N CYS A 99 7.14 -4.64 34.28
CA CYS A 99 7.88 -5.69 33.61
C CYS A 99 9.29 -5.83 34.18
N PHE A 100 10.05 -4.73 34.26
CA PHE A 100 11.41 -4.76 34.79
C PHE A 100 11.45 -5.29 36.23
N LEU A 101 10.56 -4.80 37.09
CA LEU A 101 10.53 -5.20 38.50
C LEU A 101 10.23 -6.68 38.67
N ALA A 102 9.43 -7.27 37.78
CA ALA A 102 9.15 -8.69 37.76
C ALA A 102 10.38 -9.54 37.34
N VAL A 103 11.21 -9.10 36.39
CA VAL A 103 12.39 -9.88 35.93
C VAL A 103 13.72 -9.52 36.57
N ARG A 104 13.82 -8.43 37.33
CA ARG A 104 15.12 -7.88 37.79
C ARG A 104 16.01 -8.87 38.54
N GLN A 105 15.44 -9.82 39.28
CA GLN A 105 16.23 -10.81 40.03
C GLN A 105 16.90 -11.83 39.10
N GLN A 106 16.25 -12.17 37.99
CA GLN A 106 16.76 -13.11 36.99
C GLN A 106 17.75 -12.43 36.03
N LEU A 107 17.50 -11.16 35.71
CA LEU A 107 18.24 -10.41 34.69
C LEU A 107 19.12 -9.29 35.25
N ALA A 108 19.50 -9.36 36.53
CA ALA A 108 20.22 -8.29 37.24
C ALA A 108 21.50 -7.79 36.54
N ARG A 109 22.12 -8.61 35.67
CA ARG A 109 23.35 -8.29 34.93
C ARG A 109 23.17 -8.15 33.41
N ARG A 110 21.93 -8.23 32.91
CA ARG A 110 21.61 -8.29 31.47
C ARG A 110 20.69 -7.14 31.07
N ALA A 111 21.22 -5.92 31.12
CA ALA A 111 20.48 -4.71 30.76
C ALA A 111 19.98 -4.76 29.31
N ASP A 112 20.75 -5.36 28.39
CA ASP A 112 20.39 -5.60 27.00
C ASP A 112 19.10 -6.42 26.84
N VAL A 113 18.99 -7.51 27.60
CA VAL A 113 17.85 -8.42 27.58
C VAL A 113 16.63 -7.73 28.19
N VAL A 114 16.81 -7.06 29.32
CA VAL A 114 15.75 -6.28 29.98
C VAL A 114 15.18 -5.21 29.07
N LEU A 115 16.04 -4.45 28.39
CA LEU A 115 15.62 -3.41 27.46
C LEU A 115 14.84 -3.99 26.29
N THR A 116 15.29 -5.14 25.76
CA THR A 116 14.57 -5.84 24.69
C THR A 116 13.20 -6.32 25.16
N LEU A 117 13.12 -6.89 26.36
CA LEU A 117 11.92 -7.51 26.90
C LEU A 117 10.84 -6.49 27.31
N CYS A 118 11.25 -5.43 28.02
CA CYS A 118 10.31 -4.55 28.72
C CYS A 118 10.06 -3.21 28.02
N ARG A 119 10.85 -2.84 27.00
CA ARG A 119 10.62 -1.59 26.27
C ARG A 119 9.29 -1.64 25.53
N GLY A 120 8.41 -0.68 25.82
CA GLY A 120 7.07 -0.60 25.22
C GLY A 120 6.05 -1.58 25.81
N ALA A 121 6.39 -2.29 26.88
CA ALA A 121 5.45 -3.14 27.60
C ALA A 121 4.26 -2.31 28.11
N VAL A 122 3.04 -2.85 28.02
CA VAL A 122 1.85 -2.19 28.55
C VAL A 122 1.66 -2.52 30.04
N ASP A 123 2.14 -3.69 30.48
CA ASP A 123 2.05 -4.24 31.83
C ASP A 123 3.22 -5.21 32.13
N GLU A 124 3.04 -6.13 33.08
CA GLU A 124 4.01 -7.15 33.50
C GLU A 124 3.95 -8.48 32.71
N GLU A 125 3.04 -8.65 31.75
CA GLU A 125 2.90 -9.88 30.98
C GLU A 125 4.18 -10.33 30.25
N PRO A 126 4.98 -9.44 29.62
CA PRO A 126 6.27 -9.80 29.05
C PRO A 126 7.20 -10.53 30.02
N ALA A 127 7.23 -10.05 31.27
CA ALA A 127 8.04 -10.65 32.33
C ALA A 127 7.52 -12.03 32.73
N LEU A 128 6.21 -12.20 32.88
CA LEU A 128 5.60 -13.49 33.23
C LEU A 128 5.84 -14.54 32.13
N CYS A 129 5.72 -14.13 30.85
CA CYS A 129 6.12 -14.95 29.71
C CYS A 129 7.57 -15.40 29.81
N PHE A 130 8.49 -14.45 30.05
CA PHE A 130 9.91 -14.74 30.13
C PHE A 130 10.20 -15.77 31.23
N GLN A 131 9.67 -15.54 32.44
CA GLN A 131 9.87 -16.44 33.58
C GLN A 131 9.39 -17.86 33.32
N GLU A 132 8.19 -18.01 32.73
CA GLU A 132 7.62 -19.33 32.49
C GLU A 132 8.34 -20.08 31.35
N LEU A 133 8.76 -19.37 30.29
CA LEU A 133 9.57 -19.97 29.22
C LEU A 133 10.98 -20.33 29.70
N ASP A 134 11.63 -19.46 30.47
CA ASP A 134 12.97 -19.71 31.04
C ASP A 134 12.97 -20.98 31.88
N ARG A 135 12.01 -21.09 32.81
CA ARG A 135 11.84 -22.24 33.70
C ARG A 135 11.66 -23.57 32.95
N ARG A 136 11.04 -23.57 31.77
CA ARG A 136 10.69 -24.79 31.04
C ARG A 136 11.69 -25.16 29.96
N LEU A 137 12.29 -24.17 29.32
CA LEU A 137 13.02 -24.38 28.07
C LEU A 137 14.53 -24.23 28.23
N GLY A 138 15.01 -23.50 29.25
CA GLY A 138 16.43 -23.23 29.45
C GLY A 138 17.08 -22.57 28.22
N TRP A 139 16.37 -21.64 27.59
CA TRP A 139 16.82 -20.98 26.36
C TRP A 139 17.74 -19.80 26.64
N PRO A 140 18.57 -19.38 25.66
CA PRO A 140 19.31 -18.13 25.75
C PRO A 140 18.35 -16.95 26.02
N HIS A 141 18.69 -16.12 27.02
CA HIS A 141 17.81 -15.05 27.49
C HIS A 141 17.49 -14.01 26.39
N ASP A 142 18.39 -13.76 25.44
CA ASP A 142 18.19 -12.88 24.29
C ASP A 142 17.05 -13.36 23.39
N GLN A 143 16.96 -14.67 23.16
CA GLN A 143 15.88 -15.26 22.36
C GLN A 143 14.56 -15.21 23.11
N LEU A 144 14.57 -15.52 24.42
CA LEU A 144 13.39 -15.42 25.27
C LEU A 144 12.86 -13.99 25.33
N ALA A 145 13.73 -12.99 25.47
CA ALA A 145 13.34 -11.58 25.47
C ALA A 145 12.75 -11.14 24.13
N SER A 146 13.34 -11.53 23.00
CA SER A 146 12.78 -11.19 21.69
C SER A 146 11.39 -11.78 21.45
N VAL A 147 11.13 -12.98 21.98
CA VAL A 147 9.83 -13.65 21.92
C VAL A 147 8.85 -12.98 22.85
N CYS A 148 9.27 -12.81 24.08
CA CYS A 148 8.45 -12.23 25.12
C CYS A 148 8.49 -10.69 25.09
N ALA A 149 8.85 -10.03 24.00
CA ALA A 149 8.67 -8.58 23.82
C ALA A 149 7.49 -8.27 22.88
N ASP A 150 7.00 -9.28 22.16
CA ASP A 150 5.91 -9.16 21.20
C ASP A 150 4.57 -9.32 21.93
N PRO A 151 3.69 -8.29 21.99
CA PRO A 151 2.38 -8.36 22.64
C PRO A 151 1.53 -9.56 22.20
N ALA A 152 1.67 -9.99 20.95
CA ALA A 152 0.95 -11.14 20.43
C ALA A 152 1.41 -12.48 21.05
N ALA A 153 2.63 -12.56 21.57
CA ALA A 153 3.18 -13.78 22.13
C ALA A 153 2.62 -14.15 23.51
N PHE A 154 2.12 -13.16 24.29
CA PHE A 154 1.68 -13.40 25.69
C PHE A 154 0.23 -13.80 25.83
N ALA A 155 -0.63 -13.34 24.91
CA ALA A 155 -2.07 -13.54 24.96
C ALA A 155 -2.45 -15.01 25.19
N ASP A 156 -1.60 -15.94 24.78
CA ASP A 156 -1.69 -17.34 25.21
C ASP A 156 -0.31 -18.02 25.34
N THR A 157 0.42 -17.68 26.41
CA THR A 157 1.70 -18.33 26.74
C THR A 157 1.58 -19.87 26.85
N ARG A 158 0.41 -20.38 27.24
CA ARG A 158 0.15 -21.83 27.30
C ARG A 158 0.02 -22.43 25.90
N ALA A 159 -0.60 -21.75 24.94
CA ALA A 159 -0.61 -22.18 23.55
C ALA A 159 0.79 -22.17 22.93
N VAL A 160 1.63 -21.17 23.24
CA VAL A 160 3.03 -21.14 22.79
C VAL A 160 3.79 -22.34 23.35
N LEU A 161 3.68 -22.60 24.65
CA LEU A 161 4.30 -23.77 25.28
C LEU A 161 3.76 -25.09 24.72
N GLY A 162 2.44 -25.19 24.53
CA GLY A 162 1.79 -26.33 23.90
C GLY A 162 2.31 -26.56 22.48
N CYS A 163 2.49 -25.48 21.70
CA CYS A 163 3.09 -25.53 20.37
C CYS A 163 4.53 -26.04 20.41
N LEU A 164 5.36 -25.51 21.32
CA LEU A 164 6.76 -25.95 21.47
C LEU A 164 6.89 -27.40 21.94
N GLN A 165 5.88 -27.91 22.67
CA GLN A 165 5.84 -29.28 23.16
C GLN A 165 5.23 -30.27 22.15
N ARG A 166 4.54 -29.82 21.09
CA ARG A 166 3.94 -30.70 20.09
C ARG A 166 5.01 -31.36 19.21
N PRO A 167 5.07 -32.70 19.13
CA PRO A 167 5.75 -33.36 18.02
C PRO A 167 4.84 -33.24 16.77
N PRO A 168 5.32 -32.90 15.55
CA PRO A 168 6.68 -32.97 15.04
C PRO A 168 7.08 -31.68 14.29
N VAL A 169 7.77 -30.78 14.96
CA VAL A 169 8.53 -29.72 14.27
C VAL A 169 10.03 -30.02 14.35
N GLN A 170 10.35 -31.33 14.33
CA GLN A 170 11.70 -31.85 14.44
C GLN A 170 12.52 -31.41 13.21
N GLY A 171 13.54 -30.60 13.48
CA GLY A 171 14.48 -30.11 12.49
C GLY A 171 14.17 -28.74 11.89
N LEU A 172 13.20 -27.99 12.42
CA LEU A 172 13.24 -26.53 12.29
C LEU A 172 14.27 -25.97 13.28
N SER A 173 14.92 -24.88 12.92
CA SER A 173 15.70 -24.13 13.89
C SER A 173 14.81 -23.51 14.97
N ARG A 174 15.40 -23.19 16.12
CA ARG A 174 14.67 -22.56 17.24
C ARG A 174 14.00 -21.22 16.84
N PRO A 175 14.63 -20.33 16.05
CA PRO A 175 13.98 -19.11 15.57
C PRO A 175 12.73 -19.39 14.70
N SER A 176 12.78 -20.42 13.85
CA SER A 176 11.65 -20.85 13.02
C SER A 176 10.49 -21.39 13.85
N LEU A 177 10.79 -22.25 14.83
CA LEU A 177 9.81 -22.77 15.80
C LEU A 177 9.10 -21.64 16.53
N LEU A 178 9.85 -20.63 16.95
CA LEU A 178 9.30 -19.47 17.63
C LEU A 178 8.37 -18.64 16.75
N THR A 179 8.81 -18.34 15.53
CA THR A 179 8.00 -17.60 14.56
C THR A 179 6.68 -18.31 14.31
N LEU A 180 6.72 -19.65 14.24
CA LEU A 180 5.54 -20.49 14.10
C LEU A 180 4.64 -20.44 15.34
N CYS A 181 5.20 -20.62 16.53
CA CYS A 181 4.42 -20.66 17.77
C CYS A 181 3.86 -19.30 18.20
N ARG A 182 4.35 -18.17 17.66
CA ARG A 182 3.76 -16.84 17.86
C ARG A 182 2.39 -16.67 17.20
N ARG A 183 2.02 -17.53 16.26
CA ARG A 183 0.72 -17.51 15.57
C ARG A 183 0.05 -18.87 15.70
N PRO A 184 -0.39 -19.24 16.91
CA PRO A 184 -0.98 -20.56 17.14
C PRO A 184 -2.27 -20.76 16.33
N ASP A 185 -2.96 -19.68 15.95
CA ASP A 185 -4.11 -19.67 15.05
C ASP A 185 -3.77 -20.22 13.64
N ARG A 186 -2.52 -20.11 13.21
CA ARG A 186 -2.03 -20.59 11.91
C ARG A 186 -1.56 -22.04 11.93
N LEU A 187 -1.54 -22.68 13.10
CA LEU A 187 -1.16 -24.09 13.26
C LEU A 187 -2.37 -25.01 13.07
N THR A 188 -2.78 -25.17 11.81
CA THR A 188 -3.81 -26.13 11.44
C THR A 188 -3.22 -27.52 11.17
N ASP A 189 -4.08 -28.51 10.98
CA ASP A 189 -3.65 -29.86 10.53
C ASP A 189 -2.96 -29.79 9.16
N ALA A 190 -3.37 -28.87 8.28
CA ALA A 190 -2.73 -28.63 6.99
C ALA A 190 -1.31 -28.09 7.16
N THR A 191 -1.11 -27.10 8.04
CA THR A 191 0.21 -26.57 8.39
C THR A 191 1.13 -27.66 8.94
N THR A 192 0.62 -28.51 9.83
CA THR A 192 1.37 -29.65 10.39
C THR A 192 1.75 -30.67 9.33
N THR A 193 0.83 -30.98 8.41
CA THR A 193 1.07 -31.88 7.28
C THR A 193 2.11 -31.31 6.31
N CYS A 194 2.08 -30.01 6.07
CA CYS A 194 3.09 -29.29 5.29
C CYS A 194 4.47 -29.45 5.92
N PHE A 195 4.63 -29.20 7.23
CA PHE A 195 5.92 -29.39 7.91
C PHE A 195 6.43 -30.82 7.87
N LYS A 196 5.54 -31.80 8.07
CA LYS A 196 5.91 -33.21 7.97
C LYS A 196 6.43 -33.54 6.57
N THR A 197 5.75 -33.04 5.54
CA THR A 197 6.16 -33.22 4.14
C THR A 197 7.52 -32.57 3.86
N LEU A 198 7.72 -31.32 4.29
CA LEU A 198 9.01 -30.63 4.20
C LEU A 198 10.11 -31.37 4.95
N GLY A 199 9.79 -31.91 6.12
CA GLY A 199 10.68 -32.69 6.96
C GLY A 199 11.19 -33.97 6.28
N GLN A 200 10.34 -34.60 5.47
CA GLN A 200 10.70 -35.80 4.73
C GLN A 200 11.48 -35.49 3.45
N GLN A 201 11.22 -34.34 2.81
CA GLN A 201 11.76 -34.02 1.48
C GLN A 201 13.04 -33.17 1.51
N HIS A 202 13.27 -32.40 2.57
CA HIS A 202 14.34 -31.40 2.60
C HIS A 202 15.23 -31.51 3.85
N PRO A 203 16.53 -31.16 3.73
CA PRO A 203 17.42 -31.08 4.88
C PRO A 203 17.03 -29.88 5.79
N PRO A 204 17.38 -29.90 7.09
CA PRO A 204 17.02 -28.87 8.06
C PRO A 204 17.30 -27.42 7.61
N SER A 205 18.45 -27.16 6.98
CA SER A 205 18.83 -25.82 6.51
C SER A 205 17.86 -25.23 5.47
N VAL A 206 17.21 -26.07 4.69
CA VAL A 206 16.25 -25.65 3.66
C VAL A 206 14.84 -25.49 4.25
N ARG A 207 14.51 -26.24 5.30
CA ARG A 207 13.17 -26.20 5.93
C ARG A 207 12.84 -24.83 6.49
N ASP A 208 13.81 -24.18 7.12
CA ASP A 208 13.64 -22.82 7.65
C ASP A 208 13.29 -21.81 6.56
N THR A 209 13.90 -21.94 5.38
CA THR A 209 13.59 -21.07 4.25
C THR A 209 12.17 -21.33 3.73
N LEU A 210 11.70 -22.59 3.76
CA LEU A 210 10.39 -22.99 3.27
C LEU A 210 9.24 -22.76 4.28
N LEU A 211 9.55 -22.40 5.52
CA LEU A 211 8.59 -22.12 6.59
C LEU A 211 7.45 -21.18 6.17
N PRO A 212 7.68 -20.06 5.45
CA PRO A 212 6.62 -19.15 5.05
C PRO A 212 5.53 -19.81 4.19
N LEU A 213 5.85 -20.87 3.45
CA LEU A 213 4.88 -21.59 2.62
C LEU A 213 3.85 -22.35 3.46
N CYS A 214 4.28 -22.95 4.57
CA CYS A 214 3.36 -23.65 5.47
C CYS A 214 2.50 -22.70 6.31
N LEU A 215 2.81 -21.40 6.30
CA LEU A 215 2.07 -20.34 6.99
C LEU A 215 1.19 -19.52 6.03
N ALA A 216 1.21 -19.84 4.73
CA ALA A 216 0.43 -19.16 3.71
C ALA A 216 -1.09 -19.34 3.94
N GLY A 217 -1.89 -18.46 3.35
CA GLY A 217 -3.36 -18.58 3.39
C GLY A 217 -3.90 -19.85 2.71
N HIS A 218 -3.13 -20.40 1.76
CA HIS A 218 -3.49 -21.58 0.96
C HIS A 218 -2.41 -22.66 1.08
N VAL A 219 -2.29 -23.28 2.25
CA VAL A 219 -1.22 -24.26 2.55
C VAL A 219 -1.19 -25.41 1.54
N ASP A 220 -2.35 -25.96 1.16
CA ASP A 220 -2.43 -27.07 0.20
C ASP A 220 -1.94 -26.66 -1.20
N GLY A 221 -2.30 -25.45 -1.64
CA GLY A 221 -1.86 -24.88 -2.91
C GLY A 221 -0.37 -24.58 -2.94
N ALA A 222 0.14 -23.96 -1.87
CA ALA A 222 1.57 -23.69 -1.69
C ALA A 222 2.39 -24.99 -1.67
N LEU A 223 1.88 -26.04 -1.03
CA LEU A 223 2.51 -27.35 -0.99
C LEU A 223 2.47 -28.04 -2.36
N ALA A 224 1.33 -28.00 -3.07
CA ALA A 224 1.23 -28.52 -4.43
C ALA A 224 2.21 -27.81 -5.38
N CYS A 225 2.29 -26.48 -5.29
CA CYS A 225 3.29 -25.67 -5.98
C CYS A 225 4.71 -26.13 -5.66
N LEU A 226 5.06 -26.24 -4.37
CA LEU A 226 6.40 -26.62 -3.96
C LEU A 226 6.79 -28.04 -4.44
N THR A 227 5.87 -29.00 -4.34
CA THR A 227 6.13 -30.38 -4.77
C THR A 227 6.31 -30.51 -6.29
N ALA A 228 5.62 -29.67 -7.06
CA ALA A 228 5.82 -29.58 -8.51
C ALA A 228 7.17 -28.94 -8.89
N ALA A 229 7.76 -28.12 -8.00
CA ALA A 229 8.97 -27.35 -8.29
C ALA A 229 10.19 -28.27 -8.49
N PRO A 230 11.00 -28.05 -9.57
CA PRO A 230 12.24 -28.78 -9.77
C PRO A 230 13.16 -28.76 -8.55
N ARG A 231 13.77 -29.90 -8.23
CA ARG A 231 14.70 -30.02 -7.10
C ARG A 231 15.92 -29.10 -7.24
N SER A 232 16.32 -28.77 -8.46
CA SER A 232 17.45 -27.90 -8.78
C SER A 232 17.21 -26.40 -8.52
N TRP A 233 15.96 -25.97 -8.30
CA TRP A 233 15.67 -24.55 -8.06
C TRP A 233 16.11 -24.12 -6.66
N PRO A 234 16.65 -22.89 -6.51
CA PRO A 234 17.00 -22.34 -5.20
C PRO A 234 15.79 -22.28 -4.26
N PRO A 235 15.93 -22.62 -2.97
CA PRO A 235 14.81 -22.57 -2.02
C PRO A 235 14.11 -21.21 -1.95
N ALA A 236 14.87 -20.10 -1.91
CA ALA A 236 14.30 -18.75 -1.88
C ALA A 236 13.37 -18.45 -3.07
N PHE A 237 13.77 -18.88 -4.27
CA PHE A 237 12.94 -18.74 -5.46
C PHE A 237 11.64 -19.55 -5.36
N LYS A 238 11.70 -20.78 -4.83
CA LYS A 238 10.48 -21.60 -4.62
C LYS A 238 9.51 -20.93 -3.64
N VAL A 239 10.04 -20.33 -2.57
CA VAL A 239 9.23 -19.62 -1.57
C VAL A 239 8.52 -18.45 -2.22
N GLU A 240 9.25 -17.57 -2.89
CA GLU A 240 8.65 -16.39 -3.52
C GLU A 240 7.64 -16.75 -4.61
N LEU A 241 7.88 -17.82 -5.35
CA LEU A 241 6.96 -18.29 -6.39
C LEU A 241 5.67 -18.91 -5.83
N CYS A 242 5.78 -19.64 -4.71
CA CYS A 242 4.69 -20.45 -4.16
C CYS A 242 3.97 -19.83 -2.95
N MET A 243 4.41 -18.68 -2.42
CA MET A 243 3.89 -18.07 -1.18
C MET A 243 2.38 -17.86 -1.14
N ASP A 244 1.76 -17.63 -2.29
CA ASP A 244 0.33 -17.36 -2.41
C ASP A 244 -0.35 -18.28 -3.44
N ALA A 245 0.29 -19.41 -3.76
CA ALA A 245 -0.18 -20.31 -4.79
C ALA A 245 -1.45 -21.05 -4.34
N GLN A 246 -2.46 -21.07 -5.20
CA GLN A 246 -3.67 -21.87 -4.99
C GLN A 246 -3.49 -23.32 -5.49
N ASP A 247 -2.53 -23.55 -6.39
CA ASP A 247 -2.24 -24.83 -7.02
C ASP A 247 -0.78 -24.87 -7.56
N ALA A 248 -0.47 -25.85 -8.41
CA ALA A 248 0.85 -26.01 -9.03
C ALA A 248 1.15 -25.08 -10.22
N MET A 249 0.22 -24.23 -10.65
CA MET A 249 0.33 -23.43 -11.88
C MET A 249 1.48 -22.41 -11.88
N PRO A 250 1.88 -21.77 -10.75
CA PRO A 250 3.05 -20.89 -10.74
C PRO A 250 4.33 -21.61 -11.18
N VAL A 251 4.50 -22.88 -10.79
CA VAL A 251 5.63 -23.70 -11.21
C VAL A 251 5.52 -24.13 -12.66
N GLU A 252 4.35 -24.57 -13.10
CA GLU A 252 4.15 -24.96 -14.50
C GLU A 252 4.36 -23.76 -15.45
N CYS A 253 3.96 -22.56 -15.02
CA CYS A 253 4.29 -21.31 -15.68
C CYS A 253 5.81 -21.10 -15.76
N ALA A 254 6.53 -21.17 -14.64
CA ALA A 254 7.97 -20.92 -14.62
C ALA A 254 8.77 -21.98 -15.40
N LYS A 255 8.35 -23.26 -15.38
CA LYS A 255 8.91 -24.32 -16.22
C LYS A 255 8.74 -24.02 -17.70
N GLY A 256 7.55 -23.56 -18.10
CA GLY A 256 7.23 -23.25 -19.49
C GLY A 256 8.08 -22.12 -20.10
N LEU A 257 8.61 -21.21 -19.29
CA LEU A 257 9.53 -20.17 -19.74
C LEU A 257 10.96 -20.68 -20.01
N GLY A 258 11.35 -21.79 -19.36
CA GLY A 258 12.68 -22.37 -19.47
C GLY A 258 13.81 -21.48 -18.94
N SER A 259 15.05 -21.89 -19.21
CA SER A 259 16.28 -21.22 -18.73
C SER A 259 16.63 -19.92 -19.46
N ALA A 260 15.95 -19.61 -20.57
CA ALA A 260 16.12 -18.35 -21.30
C ALA A 260 15.65 -17.13 -20.48
N TRP A 261 14.86 -17.37 -19.43
CA TRP A 261 14.34 -16.34 -18.54
C TRP A 261 15.06 -16.36 -17.20
N SER A 262 15.53 -15.21 -16.75
CA SER A 262 16.12 -15.05 -15.42
C SER A 262 15.08 -15.31 -14.32
N PRO A 263 15.48 -15.87 -13.16
CA PRO A 263 14.56 -16.14 -12.04
C PRO A 263 13.70 -14.93 -11.64
N ALA A 264 14.28 -13.74 -11.52
CA ALA A 264 13.53 -12.53 -11.16
C ALA A 264 12.36 -12.24 -12.12
N ARG A 265 12.55 -12.44 -13.43
CA ARG A 265 11.51 -12.26 -14.44
C ARG A 265 10.48 -13.39 -14.43
N GLN A 266 10.89 -14.63 -14.15
CA GLN A 266 9.97 -15.74 -13.96
C GLN A 266 9.04 -15.48 -12.76
N LEU A 267 9.56 -14.95 -11.66
CA LEU A 267 8.75 -14.57 -10.48
C LEU A 267 7.71 -13.52 -10.83
N VAL A 268 8.10 -12.44 -11.50
CA VAL A 268 7.17 -11.37 -11.90
C VAL A 268 6.02 -11.91 -12.76
N LEU A 269 6.30 -12.86 -13.66
CA LEU A 269 5.29 -13.39 -14.57
C LEU A 269 4.41 -14.48 -13.96
N CYS A 270 4.99 -15.33 -13.12
CA CYS A 270 4.36 -16.58 -12.71
C CYS A 270 3.87 -16.59 -11.25
N ARG A 271 4.23 -15.60 -10.44
CA ARG A 271 3.73 -15.51 -9.06
C ARG A 271 2.20 -15.33 -9.07
N GLY A 272 1.50 -16.21 -8.37
CA GLY A 272 0.03 -16.21 -8.31
C GLY A 272 -0.66 -16.63 -9.61
N ALA A 273 0.08 -17.19 -10.58
CA ALA A 273 -0.53 -17.70 -11.81
C ALA A 273 -1.51 -18.83 -11.50
N THR A 274 -2.71 -18.76 -12.07
CA THR A 274 -3.74 -19.81 -12.03
C THR A 274 -3.83 -20.58 -13.36
N SER A 275 -2.97 -20.25 -14.32
CA SER A 275 -2.93 -20.88 -15.64
C SER A 275 -1.55 -20.70 -16.29
N THR A 276 -1.29 -21.42 -17.40
CA THR A 276 -0.08 -21.25 -18.22
C THR A 276 -0.25 -20.23 -19.35
N GLN A 277 -1.31 -19.40 -19.32
CA GLN A 277 -1.60 -18.43 -20.39
C GLN A 277 -0.50 -17.39 -20.55
N ALA A 278 0.11 -16.91 -19.46
CA ALA A 278 1.23 -15.96 -19.52
C ALA A 278 2.41 -16.52 -20.33
N VAL A 279 2.72 -17.82 -20.17
CA VAL A 279 3.76 -18.50 -20.97
C VAL A 279 3.38 -18.56 -22.44
N ARG A 280 2.13 -18.93 -22.75
CA ARG A 280 1.63 -18.97 -24.14
C ARG A 280 1.68 -17.60 -24.79
N CYS A 281 1.32 -16.55 -24.04
CA CYS A 281 1.44 -15.15 -24.47
C CYS A 281 2.89 -14.81 -24.82
N VAL A 282 3.84 -15.11 -23.93
CA VAL A 282 5.27 -14.87 -24.13
C VAL A 282 5.82 -15.63 -25.34
N ALA A 283 5.42 -16.89 -25.50
CA ALA A 283 5.84 -17.75 -26.60
C ALA A 283 5.27 -17.30 -27.96
N ALA A 284 4.06 -16.74 -27.96
CA ALA A 284 3.40 -16.27 -29.18
C ALA A 284 3.90 -14.87 -29.62
N LEU A 285 4.52 -14.11 -28.73
CA LEU A 285 5.15 -12.83 -29.06
C LEU A 285 6.38 -13.02 -29.96
N SER A 286 6.51 -12.13 -30.94
CA SER A 286 7.65 -12.11 -31.88
C SER A 286 8.98 -11.94 -31.14
N VAL A 287 10.04 -12.49 -31.72
CA VAL A 287 11.44 -12.36 -31.25
C VAL A 287 11.93 -10.91 -31.19
N ARG A 288 11.25 -9.96 -31.86
CA ARG A 288 11.61 -8.54 -31.82
C ARG A 288 11.32 -7.84 -30.48
N PHE A 289 10.46 -8.44 -29.65
CA PHE A 289 10.16 -7.89 -28.33
C PHE A 289 11.23 -8.32 -27.34
N SER A 290 11.75 -7.36 -26.57
CA SER A 290 12.66 -7.66 -25.47
C SER A 290 11.94 -8.45 -24.37
N SER A 291 12.69 -9.07 -23.46
CA SER A 291 12.09 -9.78 -22.32
C SER A 291 11.25 -8.84 -21.44
N ASP A 292 11.62 -7.57 -21.33
CA ASP A 292 10.88 -6.58 -20.54
C ASP A 292 9.59 -6.15 -21.25
N ASP A 293 9.60 -6.04 -22.58
CA ASP A 293 8.38 -5.82 -23.38
C ASP A 293 7.41 -6.99 -23.23
N LYS A 294 7.94 -8.22 -23.28
CA LYS A 294 7.15 -9.45 -23.10
C LYS A 294 6.53 -9.50 -21.71
N LEU A 295 7.25 -9.09 -20.66
CA LEU A 295 6.70 -8.95 -19.31
C LEU A 295 5.60 -7.89 -19.23
N ALA A 296 5.82 -6.72 -19.84
CA ALA A 296 4.85 -5.64 -19.83
C ALA A 296 3.53 -6.04 -20.52
N LEU A 297 3.60 -6.86 -21.57
CA LEU A 297 2.43 -7.35 -22.30
C LEU A 297 1.77 -8.56 -21.60
N CYS A 298 2.56 -9.54 -21.14
CA CYS A 298 2.03 -10.82 -20.66
C CYS A 298 1.97 -10.93 -19.12
N GLY A 299 2.32 -9.86 -18.39
CA GLY A 299 2.30 -9.83 -16.92
C GLY A 299 0.92 -10.03 -16.31
N THR A 300 -0.13 -9.76 -17.07
CA THR A 300 -1.51 -10.08 -16.71
C THR A 300 -1.86 -11.48 -17.20
N SER A 301 -2.68 -12.22 -16.46
CA SER A 301 -3.13 -13.58 -16.82
C SER A 301 -3.97 -13.68 -18.11
N ASP A 302 -4.22 -12.56 -18.78
CA ASP A 302 -5.04 -12.45 -19.97
C ASP A 302 -4.22 -12.45 -21.28
N ASP A 303 -4.76 -13.01 -22.36
CA ASP A 303 -4.12 -13.04 -23.68
C ASP A 303 -4.43 -11.80 -24.54
N PHE A 304 -5.32 -10.92 -24.08
CA PHE A 304 -5.72 -9.72 -24.81
C PHE A 304 -4.58 -8.77 -25.16
N PRO A 305 -3.57 -8.49 -24.31
CA PRO A 305 -2.45 -7.64 -24.70
C PRO A 305 -1.71 -8.17 -25.93
N PHE A 306 -1.49 -9.49 -25.98
CA PHE A 306 -0.91 -10.15 -27.15
C PHE A 306 -1.84 -10.04 -28.37
N ARG A 307 -3.12 -10.37 -28.22
CA ARG A 307 -4.08 -10.28 -29.34
C ARG A 307 -4.23 -8.84 -29.86
N CYS A 308 -4.17 -7.85 -28.97
CA CYS A 308 -4.10 -6.43 -29.30
C CYS A 308 -2.90 -6.15 -30.23
N THR A 309 -1.69 -6.59 -29.87
CA THR A 309 -0.52 -6.36 -30.75
C THR A 309 -0.66 -7.02 -32.14
N ARG A 310 -1.35 -8.16 -32.23
CA ARG A 310 -1.63 -8.84 -33.51
C ARG A 310 -2.71 -8.15 -34.34
N ALA A 311 -3.64 -7.44 -33.71
CA ALA A 311 -4.73 -6.74 -34.39
C ALA A 311 -4.29 -5.39 -35.01
N LEU A 312 -3.07 -4.92 -34.73
CA LEU A 312 -2.55 -3.68 -35.33
C LEU A 312 -2.26 -3.87 -36.82
N GLN A 313 -2.91 -3.07 -37.67
CA GLN A 313 -2.73 -3.13 -39.13
C GLN A 313 -1.34 -2.65 -39.57
N ARG A 314 -0.76 -1.70 -38.82
CA ARG A 314 0.55 -1.09 -39.09
C ARG A 314 1.68 -1.68 -38.23
N ARG A 315 1.54 -2.95 -37.86
CA ARG A 315 2.41 -3.65 -36.90
C ARG A 315 3.90 -3.62 -37.26
N ASP A 316 4.24 -3.61 -38.54
CA ASP A 316 5.64 -3.65 -38.99
C ASP A 316 6.29 -2.26 -39.03
N THR A 317 5.48 -1.20 -39.04
CA THR A 317 5.97 0.18 -38.99
C THR A 317 6.08 0.73 -37.57
N LEU A 318 5.33 0.16 -36.63
CA LEU A 318 5.30 0.63 -35.24
C LEU A 318 6.46 0.01 -34.46
N ALA A 319 7.20 0.81 -33.68
CA ALA A 319 8.26 0.30 -32.84
C ALA A 319 7.70 -0.67 -31.77
N PRO A 320 8.46 -1.67 -31.30
CA PRO A 320 8.01 -2.57 -30.22
C PRO A 320 7.57 -1.82 -28.95
N ALA A 321 8.31 -0.78 -28.55
CA ALA A 321 7.98 0.03 -27.38
C ALA A 321 6.62 0.72 -27.50
N ASP A 322 6.27 1.20 -28.69
CA ASP A 322 4.98 1.83 -28.99
C ASP A 322 3.82 0.81 -28.95
N GLN A 323 4.06 -0.41 -29.43
CA GLN A 323 3.09 -1.51 -29.33
C GLN A 323 2.83 -1.90 -27.88
N VAL A 324 3.88 -1.94 -27.06
CA VAL A 324 3.78 -2.18 -25.62
C VAL A 324 2.99 -1.06 -24.96
N ALA A 325 3.34 0.21 -25.22
CA ALA A 325 2.65 1.36 -24.66
C ALA A 325 1.15 1.37 -24.98
N LEU A 326 0.78 0.92 -26.18
CA LEU A 326 -0.62 0.85 -26.63
C LEU A 326 -1.38 -0.34 -26.03
N CYS A 327 -0.78 -1.53 -26.02
CA CYS A 327 -1.48 -2.79 -25.69
C CYS A 327 -1.26 -3.28 -24.26
N ARG A 328 -0.39 -2.65 -23.47
CA ARG A 328 -0.16 -3.02 -22.06
C ARG A 328 -1.46 -2.92 -21.25
N GLY A 329 -1.81 -4.00 -20.57
CA GLY A 329 -3.02 -4.09 -19.74
C GLY A 329 -4.33 -4.10 -20.53
N ALA A 330 -4.30 -4.32 -21.85
CA ALA A 330 -5.52 -4.43 -22.64
C ALA A 330 -6.35 -5.65 -22.19
N THR A 331 -7.65 -5.44 -21.97
CA THR A 331 -8.64 -6.49 -21.65
C THR A 331 -9.59 -6.77 -22.82
N SER A 332 -9.31 -6.19 -24.00
CA SER A 332 -10.06 -6.37 -25.23
C SER A 332 -9.21 -5.93 -26.44
N LEU A 333 -9.74 -6.06 -27.65
CA LEU A 333 -9.09 -5.56 -28.88
C LEU A 333 -9.27 -4.06 -29.11
N THR A 334 -10.00 -3.37 -28.23
CA THR A 334 -10.38 -1.96 -28.40
C THR A 334 -9.20 -1.00 -28.59
N PRO A 335 -8.04 -1.13 -27.90
CA PRO A 335 -6.91 -0.22 -28.13
C PRO A 335 -6.36 -0.33 -29.55
N ALA A 336 -6.29 -1.55 -30.10
CA ALA A 336 -5.82 -1.78 -31.47
C ALA A 336 -6.82 -1.27 -32.50
N ASP A 337 -8.13 -1.53 -32.29
CA ASP A 337 -9.20 -0.99 -33.12
C ASP A 337 -9.21 0.54 -33.14
N CYS A 338 -9.04 1.18 -31.97
CA CYS A 338 -8.90 2.62 -31.83
C CYS A 338 -7.68 3.12 -32.61
N PHE A 339 -6.51 2.51 -32.43
CA PHE A 339 -5.29 2.96 -33.08
C PHE A 339 -5.37 2.84 -34.61
N ASN A 340 -5.92 1.73 -35.12
CA ASN A 340 -6.16 1.53 -36.54
C ASN A 340 -7.14 2.58 -37.11
N ALA A 341 -8.19 2.93 -36.37
CA ALA A 341 -9.11 3.99 -36.76
C ALA A 341 -8.47 5.39 -36.70
N ALA A 342 -7.57 5.64 -35.74
CA ALA A 342 -6.84 6.89 -35.61
C ALA A 342 -5.84 7.12 -36.76
N ALA A 343 -5.52 6.08 -37.54
CA ALA A 343 -4.58 6.16 -38.66
C ALA A 343 -5.02 7.08 -39.82
N VAL A 344 -6.31 7.43 -39.90
CA VAL A 344 -6.83 8.44 -40.86
C VAL A 344 -6.74 9.87 -40.33
N THR A 345 -6.38 10.06 -39.07
CA THR A 345 -6.18 11.38 -38.47
C THR A 345 -4.78 11.91 -38.76
N SER A 346 -4.60 13.23 -38.70
CA SER A 346 -3.29 13.89 -38.82
C SER A 346 -2.47 13.86 -37.51
N LEU A 347 -2.88 13.06 -36.52
CA LEU A 347 -2.16 12.94 -35.24
C LEU A 347 -0.83 12.22 -35.43
N SER A 348 0.18 12.63 -34.67
CA SER A 348 1.44 11.89 -34.56
C SER A 348 1.25 10.57 -33.82
N THR A 349 2.11 9.59 -34.08
CA THR A 349 2.05 8.25 -33.46
C THR A 349 1.97 8.30 -31.92
N PRO A 350 2.78 9.10 -31.20
CA PRO A 350 2.68 9.17 -29.74
C PRO A 350 1.31 9.65 -29.25
N LEU A 351 0.69 10.59 -29.97
CA LEU A 351 -0.65 11.10 -29.65
C LEU A 351 -1.75 10.07 -29.94
N GLN A 352 -1.60 9.29 -31.02
CA GLN A 352 -2.51 8.16 -31.30
C GLN A 352 -2.41 7.10 -30.20
N ILE A 353 -1.20 6.77 -29.73
CA ILE A 353 -1.00 5.84 -28.61
C ILE A 353 -1.64 6.38 -27.34
N GLN A 354 -1.39 7.65 -27.01
CA GLN A 354 -1.97 8.28 -25.82
C GLN A 354 -3.51 8.26 -25.86
N LEU A 355 -4.11 8.48 -27.02
CA LEU A 355 -5.55 8.45 -27.22
C LEU A 355 -6.13 7.04 -26.98
N CYS A 356 -5.46 6.03 -27.50
CA CYS A 356 -5.99 4.67 -27.61
C CYS A 356 -5.55 3.70 -26.51
N ALA A 357 -4.49 4.01 -25.76
CA ALA A 357 -4.05 3.20 -24.62
C ALA A 357 -5.10 3.20 -23.48
N HIS A 358 -4.97 2.23 -22.57
CA HIS A 358 -5.80 2.11 -21.36
C HIS A 358 -7.31 2.13 -21.64
N SER A 359 -7.81 1.17 -22.45
CA SER A 359 -9.23 0.99 -22.82
C SER A 359 -9.82 2.01 -23.82
N GLY A 360 -9.00 2.63 -24.68
CA GLY A 360 -9.52 3.52 -25.71
C GLY A 360 -10.51 2.83 -26.65
N THR A 361 -11.70 3.42 -26.82
CA THR A 361 -12.72 2.97 -27.78
C THR A 361 -12.61 3.72 -29.10
N ARG A 362 -13.32 3.26 -30.13
CA ARG A 362 -13.46 4.01 -31.40
C ARG A 362 -14.11 5.37 -31.22
N ASP A 363 -14.89 5.57 -30.16
CA ASP A 363 -15.53 6.86 -29.88
C ASP A 363 -14.50 7.96 -29.67
N ARG A 364 -13.39 7.64 -28.98
CA ARG A 364 -12.29 8.61 -28.77
C ARG A 364 -11.72 9.12 -30.10
N VAL A 365 -11.61 8.25 -31.10
CA VAL A 365 -11.16 8.64 -32.45
C VAL A 365 -12.20 9.52 -33.13
N HIS A 366 -13.48 9.18 -33.02
CA HIS A 366 -14.56 10.01 -33.56
C HIS A 366 -14.60 11.40 -32.89
N CYS A 367 -14.30 11.50 -31.58
CA CYS A 367 -14.12 12.78 -30.89
C CYS A 367 -13.01 13.61 -31.54
N VAL A 368 -11.83 13.02 -31.76
CA VAL A 368 -10.72 13.72 -32.44
C VAL A 368 -11.10 14.14 -33.86
N GLN A 369 -11.74 13.28 -34.64
CA GLN A 369 -12.16 13.60 -36.01
C GLN A 369 -13.15 14.77 -36.03
N ARG A 370 -14.13 14.80 -35.12
CA ARG A 370 -15.12 15.88 -35.02
C ARG A 370 -14.48 17.21 -34.63
N LEU A 371 -13.49 17.19 -33.74
CA LEU A 371 -12.76 18.39 -33.32
C LEU A 371 -11.75 18.86 -34.37
N GLY A 372 -11.08 17.93 -35.06
CA GLY A 372 -10.08 18.21 -36.10
C GLY A 372 -10.65 18.75 -37.41
N LEU A 373 -11.89 18.37 -37.77
CA LEU A 373 -12.59 18.93 -38.94
C LEU A 373 -13.08 20.38 -38.72
N SER A 374 -13.01 20.89 -37.49
CA SER A 374 -13.46 22.26 -37.13
C SER A 374 -12.29 23.26 -37.06
N THR A 375 -11.19 23.01 -37.77
CA THR A 375 -9.90 23.73 -37.62
C THR A 375 -9.73 24.99 -38.48
N ASN A 376 -10.80 25.54 -39.04
CA ASN A 376 -10.74 26.92 -39.57
C ASN A 376 -10.56 27.97 -38.45
N HIS A 377 -10.62 27.59 -37.17
CA HIS A 377 -10.29 28.46 -36.04
C HIS A 377 -9.25 27.80 -35.12
N HIS A 378 -8.09 28.46 -34.97
CA HIS A 378 -6.81 28.01 -34.39
C HIS A 378 -6.79 27.68 -32.88
N VAL A 379 -7.86 27.16 -32.29
CA VAL A 379 -8.01 27.26 -30.82
C VAL A 379 -7.53 26.05 -30.00
N PHE A 380 -7.26 24.89 -30.61
CA PHE A 380 -6.76 23.71 -29.89
C PHE A 380 -5.50 23.13 -30.52
N THR A 381 -4.50 22.78 -29.70
CA THR A 381 -3.37 21.96 -30.17
C THR A 381 -3.79 20.49 -30.27
N PRO A 382 -3.13 19.67 -31.11
CA PRO A 382 -3.41 18.23 -31.16
C PRO A 382 -3.33 17.52 -29.80
N SER A 383 -2.44 17.97 -28.91
CA SER A 383 -2.31 17.45 -27.56
C SER A 383 -3.52 17.78 -26.67
N ASP A 384 -4.09 18.97 -26.82
CA ASP A 384 -5.30 19.37 -26.07
C ASP A 384 -6.50 18.50 -26.47
N VAL A 385 -6.65 18.27 -27.79
CA VAL A 385 -7.71 17.40 -28.33
C VAL A 385 -7.57 15.98 -27.81
N VAL A 386 -6.36 15.42 -27.77
CA VAL A 386 -6.14 14.07 -27.24
C VAL A 386 -6.40 13.99 -25.73
N ARG A 387 -5.95 14.97 -24.93
CA ARG A 387 -6.23 14.99 -23.49
C ARG A 387 -7.72 15.06 -23.21
N LEU A 388 -8.46 15.86 -23.98
CA LEU A 388 -9.90 15.94 -23.91
C LEU A 388 -10.51 14.56 -24.26
N CYS A 389 -10.27 14.04 -25.47
CA CYS A 389 -10.90 12.80 -25.93
C CYS A 389 -10.45 11.52 -25.18
N ALA A 390 -9.29 11.54 -24.49
CA ALA A 390 -8.80 10.41 -23.70
C ALA A 390 -9.35 10.36 -22.26
N ALA A 391 -10.03 11.42 -21.81
CA ALA A 391 -10.59 11.46 -20.47
C ALA A 391 -11.63 10.33 -20.28
N PRO A 392 -11.61 9.60 -19.15
CA PRO A 392 -12.50 8.45 -18.90
C PRO A 392 -13.97 8.82 -18.64
N SER A 393 -14.40 10.04 -18.97
CA SER A 393 -15.75 10.55 -18.68
C SER A 393 -16.73 10.18 -19.81
N PRO A 394 -17.79 9.37 -19.53
CA PRO A 394 -18.87 9.16 -20.48
C PRO A 394 -19.64 10.46 -20.79
N GLY A 395 -19.66 11.43 -19.86
CA GLY A 395 -20.35 12.71 -20.01
C GLY A 395 -19.68 13.67 -21.01
N LEU A 396 -18.38 13.49 -21.30
CA LEU A 396 -17.66 14.36 -22.23
C LEU A 396 -18.15 14.18 -23.67
N HIS A 397 -18.43 12.94 -24.08
CA HIS A 397 -18.98 12.67 -25.42
C HIS A 397 -20.36 13.31 -25.58
N ALA A 398 -21.21 13.25 -24.55
CA ALA A 398 -22.49 13.96 -24.52
C ALA A 398 -22.32 15.49 -24.53
N CYS A 399 -21.31 16.02 -23.81
CA CYS A 399 -20.92 17.44 -23.78
C CYS A 399 -20.53 17.95 -25.19
N LEU A 400 -19.82 17.13 -25.97
CA LEU A 400 -19.34 17.49 -27.31
C LEU A 400 -20.42 17.33 -28.39
N ASP A 401 -21.27 16.31 -28.28
CA ASP A 401 -22.34 16.03 -29.25
C ASP A 401 -23.49 17.04 -29.20
N THR A 402 -23.67 17.73 -28.06
CA THR A 402 -24.71 18.77 -27.90
C THR A 402 -24.32 20.13 -28.51
N GLY A 403 -23.17 20.24 -29.17
CA GLY A 403 -22.89 21.35 -30.07
C GLY A 403 -22.34 22.60 -29.38
N LEU A 404 -21.14 22.50 -28.81
CA LEU A 404 -20.42 23.61 -28.19
C LEU A 404 -19.69 24.51 -29.21
N ARG A 405 -20.29 24.72 -30.39
CA ARG A 405 -19.63 25.36 -31.54
C ARG A 405 -19.60 26.89 -31.52
N ALA A 406 -20.28 27.57 -30.59
CA ALA A 406 -20.54 29.00 -30.76
C ALA A 406 -20.14 29.96 -29.64
N VAL A 407 -19.79 29.54 -28.41
CA VAL A 407 -19.80 30.53 -27.29
C VAL A 407 -18.64 30.53 -26.30
N LEU A 408 -17.81 29.49 -26.17
CA LEU A 408 -16.80 29.47 -25.10
C LEU A 408 -15.35 29.39 -25.62
N PRO A 409 -14.39 30.12 -25.00
CA PRO A 409 -12.97 29.89 -25.18
C PRO A 409 -12.59 28.47 -24.73
N PRO A 410 -11.66 27.78 -25.41
CA PRO A 410 -11.24 26.40 -25.14
C PRO A 410 -11.01 26.03 -23.69
N ARG A 411 -10.28 26.88 -22.96
CA ARG A 411 -9.95 26.64 -21.55
C ARG A 411 -11.19 26.49 -20.67
N HIS A 412 -12.25 27.26 -20.94
CA HIS A 412 -13.48 27.19 -20.16
C HIS A 412 -14.38 26.01 -20.57
N VAL A 413 -14.22 25.50 -21.80
CA VAL A 413 -14.88 24.25 -22.23
C VAL A 413 -14.24 23.07 -21.53
N MET A 414 -12.91 23.06 -21.42
CA MET A 414 -12.16 22.07 -20.67
C MET A 414 -12.61 22.07 -19.21
N ASP A 415 -12.61 23.22 -18.53
CA ASP A 415 -13.01 23.31 -17.13
C ASP A 415 -14.48 22.88 -16.91
N ALA A 416 -15.39 23.29 -17.81
CA ALA A 416 -16.80 22.95 -17.73
C ALA A 416 -17.10 21.47 -17.96
N CYS A 417 -16.51 20.83 -18.97
CA CYS A 417 -16.73 19.40 -19.22
C CYS A 417 -15.92 18.50 -18.27
N HIS A 418 -14.80 18.98 -17.69
CA HIS A 418 -13.98 18.20 -16.74
C HIS A 418 -14.61 18.14 -15.33
N LEU A 419 -15.45 19.12 -14.98
CA LEU A 419 -16.23 19.14 -13.73
C LEU A 419 -17.61 18.46 -13.86
N ALA A 420 -18.02 18.10 -15.07
CA ALA A 420 -19.28 17.43 -15.35
C ALA A 420 -19.23 15.95 -14.95
N ALA A 421 -19.75 15.61 -13.77
CA ALA A 421 -19.88 14.22 -13.32
C ALA A 421 -21.05 13.45 -13.99
N THR A 422 -21.95 14.14 -14.69
CA THR A 422 -23.17 13.59 -15.30
C THR A 422 -23.51 14.29 -16.63
N ASP A 423 -24.55 13.83 -17.34
CA ASP A 423 -25.06 14.45 -18.58
C ASP A 423 -25.71 15.83 -18.37
N ALA A 424 -25.86 16.29 -17.12
CA ALA A 424 -26.58 17.50 -16.75
C ALA A 424 -25.99 18.80 -17.34
N PRO A 425 -24.66 19.00 -17.43
CA PRO A 425 -24.11 20.23 -18.00
C PRO A 425 -24.37 20.36 -19.50
N ALA A 426 -24.40 19.23 -20.22
CA ALA A 426 -24.79 19.19 -21.64
C ALA A 426 -26.26 19.60 -21.83
N HIS A 427 -27.14 19.21 -20.90
CA HIS A 427 -28.56 19.62 -20.92
C HIS A 427 -28.76 21.09 -20.52
N CYS A 428 -28.04 21.57 -19.49
CA CYS A 428 -28.07 22.96 -19.02
C CYS A 428 -27.59 23.95 -20.10
N LEU A 429 -26.56 23.59 -20.86
CA LEU A 429 -26.06 24.39 -21.99
C LEU A 429 -27.00 24.37 -23.20
N LYS A 430 -27.75 23.27 -23.41
CA LYS A 430 -28.68 23.12 -24.54
C LYS A 430 -29.98 23.91 -24.35
N GLU A 431 -30.48 24.03 -23.12
CA GLU A 431 -31.73 24.77 -22.83
C GLU A 431 -31.56 26.29 -22.79
N HIS A 432 -30.32 26.77 -22.86
CA HIS A 432 -30.01 28.19 -22.76
C HIS A 432 -29.11 28.64 -23.94
N LEU A 433 -29.71 29.23 -25.01
CA LEU A 433 -29.67 30.71 -25.28
C LEU A 433 -30.06 31.20 -26.68
N PRO A 434 -30.55 32.48 -26.78
CA PRO A 434 -29.69 33.68 -26.97
C PRO A 434 -29.74 34.72 -25.81
N GLY A 435 -28.62 35.40 -25.50
CA GLY A 435 -28.59 36.65 -24.69
C GLY A 435 -27.65 36.76 -23.47
N TRP A 436 -27.05 35.67 -22.98
CA TRP A 436 -26.21 35.69 -21.76
C TRP A 436 -24.72 35.73 -22.09
N THR A 437 -23.95 36.34 -21.18
CA THR A 437 -22.50 36.40 -21.31
C THR A 437 -21.85 35.05 -21.03
N VAL A 438 -20.62 34.89 -21.50
CA VAL A 438 -19.78 33.71 -21.30
C VAL A 438 -19.62 33.35 -19.82
N ALA A 439 -19.52 34.36 -18.95
CA ALA A 439 -19.35 34.17 -17.50
C ALA A 439 -20.63 33.63 -16.85
N ASP A 440 -21.81 34.08 -17.30
CA ASP A 440 -23.09 33.68 -16.70
C ASP A 440 -23.42 32.21 -16.99
N LYS A 441 -23.11 31.72 -18.20
CA LYS A 441 -23.31 30.31 -18.56
C LYS A 441 -22.42 29.39 -17.75
N ALA A 442 -21.15 29.76 -17.59
CA ALA A 442 -20.18 28.99 -16.82
C ALA A 442 -20.58 28.95 -15.33
N ALA A 443 -20.99 30.09 -14.76
CA ALA A 443 -21.45 30.17 -13.38
C ALA A 443 -22.74 29.37 -13.12
N LEU A 444 -23.66 29.29 -14.09
CA LEU A 444 -24.90 28.51 -13.99
C LEU A 444 -24.62 26.99 -14.01
N CYS A 445 -23.78 26.54 -14.94
CA CYS A 445 -23.43 25.12 -15.05
C CYS A 445 -22.64 24.62 -13.83
N HIS A 446 -21.75 25.46 -13.29
CA HIS A 446 -20.97 25.14 -12.10
C HIS A 446 -21.81 25.05 -10.80
N ARG A 447 -23.04 25.60 -10.80
CA ARG A 447 -24.00 25.46 -9.69
C ARG A 447 -24.98 24.29 -9.88
N ALA A 448 -25.05 23.72 -11.08
CA ALA A 448 -25.96 22.62 -11.42
C ALA A 448 -25.32 21.23 -11.28
N THR A 449 -24.00 21.18 -11.13
CA THR A 449 -23.21 20.05 -10.63
C THR A 449 -23.17 20.08 -9.11
#